data_AF-A0A814SI24-F1
#
_entry.id   AF-A0A814SI24-F1
#
_cell.length_a   1.000
_cell.length_b   1.000
_cell.length_c   1.000
_cell.angle_alpha   90.00
_cell.angle_beta   90.00
_cell.angle_gamma   90.00
#
_symmetry.space_group_name_H-M   'P 1'
#
loop_
_entity.id
_entity.type
_entity.pdbx_description
1 polymer ?
#
loop_
_entity_poly.entity_id
_entity_poly.type
_entity_poly.pdbx_seq_one_letter_code
_entity_poly.pdbx_strand_id
1 'polypeptide(L)'
;MTIDHLEGNYIAELSRVLKEKKESIGYAVKLTSASIVTTTTTDDPTHTADWYLFPDQIKIKNVNIKQIEQVIQTLFVDDQSVIKIKDKTKTIDEQLKESNNLPTFDDSIHCERLHGTWLLVCCHYQRDIRCGVIGLILVDEIDKYVGKKNLSDNVHWLKISHIGGGGRAGNSCK
;
A
#
# COMPACT_ATOMS: atom_id res chain seq x y z
N MET A 1 -2.03 6.79 16.25
CA MET A 1 -3.13 6.71 15.27
C MET A 1 -3.31 5.24 14.91
N THR A 2 -4.36 4.61 15.43
CA THR A 2 -4.76 3.24 15.07
C THR A 2 -5.34 3.25 13.65
N ILE A 3 -5.16 2.15 12.92
CA ILE A 3 -5.66 1.95 11.55
C ILE A 3 -7.16 1.64 11.62
N ASP A 4 -7.93 2.48 12.32
CA ASP A 4 -9.32 2.18 12.61
C ASP A 4 -10.30 3.09 11.87
N HIS A 5 -9.93 4.28 11.39
CA HIS A 5 -10.91 5.17 10.75
C HIS A 5 -10.40 5.73 9.44
N LEU A 6 -10.55 4.94 8.38
CA LEU A 6 -10.83 5.53 7.07
C LEU A 6 -12.27 6.00 7.11
N GLU A 7 -12.46 7.30 7.16
CA GLU A 7 -13.79 7.87 7.04
C GLU A 7 -14.34 7.59 5.64
N GLY A 8 -15.61 7.16 5.58
CA GLY A 8 -16.31 6.86 4.34
C GLY A 8 -16.16 5.42 3.83
N ASN A 9 -16.94 5.09 2.81
CA ASN A 9 -17.02 3.76 2.19
C ASN A 9 -15.76 3.38 1.38
N TYR A 10 -14.60 4.02 1.60
CA TYR A 10 -13.40 3.86 0.76
C TYR A 10 -12.92 2.40 0.69
N ILE A 11 -12.73 1.77 1.84
CA ILE A 11 -12.32 0.36 1.93
C ILE A 11 -13.39 -0.58 1.36
N ALA A 12 -14.67 -0.24 1.58
CA ALA A 12 -15.78 -1.01 1.04
C ALA A 12 -15.80 -0.93 -0.50
N GLU A 13 -15.56 0.24 -1.07
CA GLU A 13 -15.52 0.49 -2.51
C GLU A 13 -14.33 -0.19 -3.18
N LEU A 14 -13.13 -0.03 -2.60
CA LEU A 14 -11.95 -0.78 -3.02
C LEU A 14 -12.20 -2.30 -3.01
N SER A 15 -12.82 -2.80 -1.94
CA SER A 15 -13.16 -4.21 -1.82
C SER A 15 -14.22 -4.65 -2.83
N ARG A 16 -15.18 -3.78 -3.16
CA ARG A 16 -16.22 -4.02 -4.17
C ARG A 16 -15.60 -4.15 -5.56
N VAL A 17 -14.82 -3.16 -5.98
CA VAL A 17 -14.15 -3.12 -7.29
C VAL A 17 -13.20 -4.30 -7.48
N LEU A 18 -12.39 -4.64 -6.46
CA LEU A 18 -11.48 -5.80 -6.52
C LEU A 18 -12.22 -7.13 -6.67
N LYS A 19 -13.40 -7.28 -6.05
CA LYS A 19 -14.24 -8.48 -6.20
C LYS A 19 -14.86 -8.56 -7.60
N GLU A 20 -15.34 -7.44 -8.13
CA GLU A 20 -15.95 -7.38 -9.46
C GLU A 20 -14.94 -7.67 -10.56
N LYS A 21 -13.72 -7.13 -10.46
CA LYS A 21 -12.65 -7.35 -11.45
C LYS A 21 -11.80 -8.60 -11.17
N LYS A 22 -12.18 -9.45 -10.20
CA LYS A 22 -11.39 -10.63 -9.78
C LYS A 22 -11.02 -11.54 -10.96
N GLU A 23 -11.96 -11.78 -11.87
CA GLU A 23 -11.72 -12.62 -13.06
C GLU A 23 -10.76 -11.97 -14.06
N SER A 24 -10.86 -10.65 -14.24
CA SER A 24 -10.01 -9.88 -15.15
C SER A 24 -8.58 -9.72 -14.64
N ILE A 25 -8.38 -9.64 -13.32
CA ILE A 25 -7.06 -9.56 -12.70
C ILE A 25 -6.28 -10.86 -12.95
N GLY A 26 -6.95 -12.02 -12.87
CA GLY A 26 -6.37 -13.31 -13.26
C GLY A 26 -5.27 -13.87 -12.33
N TYR A 27 -4.94 -13.18 -11.23
CA TYR A 27 -4.00 -13.65 -10.19
C TYR A 27 -4.35 -13.07 -8.82
N ALA A 28 -3.79 -13.68 -7.77
CA ALA A 28 -3.99 -13.21 -6.40
C ALA A 28 -3.17 -11.92 -6.15
N VAL A 29 -3.87 -10.79 -6.00
CA VAL A 29 -3.28 -9.51 -5.60
C VAL A 29 -3.32 -9.39 -4.07
N LYS A 30 -2.16 -9.16 -3.45
CA LYS A 30 -2.08 -8.79 -2.03
C LYS A 30 -1.96 -7.28 -1.91
N LEU A 31 -3.10 -6.60 -1.84
CA LEU A 31 -3.14 -5.17 -1.57
C LEU A 31 -3.11 -4.93 -0.06
N THR A 32 -1.96 -4.56 0.47
CA THR A 32 -1.86 -4.13 1.87
C THR A 32 -2.04 -2.63 1.94
N SER A 33 -3.17 -2.19 2.49
CA SER A 33 -3.37 -0.78 2.83
C SER A 33 -2.44 -0.40 3.98
N ALA A 34 -1.24 0.05 3.66
CA ALA A 34 -0.29 0.58 4.62
C ALA A 34 -0.59 2.06 4.86
N SER A 35 -1.13 2.40 6.03
CA SER A 35 -1.38 3.78 6.45
C SER A 35 -2.02 4.66 5.37
N ILE A 36 -3.34 4.57 5.19
CA ILE A 36 -4.01 5.60 4.39
C ILE A 36 -3.96 6.91 5.18
N VAL A 37 -3.19 7.87 4.67
CA VAL A 37 -3.26 9.26 5.11
C VAL A 37 -4.36 9.91 4.29
N THR A 38 -5.50 10.20 4.91
CA THR A 38 -6.54 11.06 4.33
C THR A 38 -6.12 12.51 4.51
N THR A 39 -5.73 13.20 3.44
CA THR A 39 -5.60 14.65 3.47
C THR A 39 -6.96 15.25 3.19
N THR A 40 -7.70 15.62 4.24
CA THR A 40 -8.89 16.46 4.10
C THR A 40 -8.43 17.91 4.00
N THR A 41 -8.28 18.42 2.78
CA THR A 41 -8.22 19.88 2.59
C THR A 41 -9.60 20.44 2.93
N THR A 42 -9.64 21.48 3.76
CA THR A 42 -10.83 21.98 4.48
C THR A 42 -12.00 22.46 3.61
N ASP A 43 -11.88 22.46 2.29
CA ASP A 43 -12.87 23.04 1.37
C ASP A 43 -13.45 22.05 0.34
N ASP A 44 -13.07 20.77 0.36
CA ASP A 44 -13.72 19.70 -0.43
C ASP A 44 -13.58 18.33 0.30
N PRO A 45 -14.67 17.64 0.69
CA PRO A 45 -14.62 16.34 1.37
C PRO A 45 -14.27 15.19 0.43
N THR A 46 -13.34 15.41 -0.50
CA THR A 46 -12.78 14.35 -1.33
C THR A 46 -11.92 13.44 -0.45
N HIS A 47 -12.49 12.32 -0.02
CA HIS A 47 -11.76 11.24 0.66
C HIS A 47 -10.70 10.64 -0.29
N THR A 48 -9.50 11.19 -0.23
CA THR A 48 -8.32 10.70 -0.95
C THR A 48 -7.44 9.84 -0.05
N ALA A 49 -6.66 8.95 -0.66
CA ALA A 49 -5.82 8.00 0.04
C ALA A 49 -4.51 7.74 -0.70
N ASP A 50 -3.41 7.63 0.04
CA ASP A 50 -2.16 7.09 -0.47
C ASP A 50 -2.19 5.54 -0.43
N TRP A 51 -1.83 4.90 -1.54
CA TRP A 51 -1.70 3.44 -1.64
C TRP A 51 -0.24 3.05 -1.73
N TYR A 52 0.13 1.98 -1.01
CA TYR A 52 1.45 1.38 -1.07
C TYR A 52 1.31 -0.06 -1.57
N LEU A 53 1.92 -0.35 -2.72
CA LEU A 53 1.92 -1.64 -3.37
C LEU A 53 3.25 -2.34 -3.11
N PHE A 54 3.19 -3.39 -2.28
CA PHE A 54 4.29 -4.30 -2.05
C PHE A 54 3.91 -5.69 -2.56
N PRO A 55 4.86 -6.48 -3.10
CA PRO A 55 6.32 -6.26 -3.07
C PRO A 55 6.86 -5.29 -4.13
N ASP A 56 6.01 -4.76 -5.02
CA ASP A 56 6.42 -3.98 -6.20
C ASP A 56 7.05 -2.61 -5.90
N GLN A 57 7.07 -2.15 -4.64
CA GLN A 57 7.65 -0.87 -4.24
C GLN A 57 7.07 0.31 -5.04
N ILE A 58 5.75 0.37 -5.14
CA ILE A 58 5.04 1.49 -5.79
C ILE A 58 4.22 2.22 -4.74
N LYS A 59 4.23 3.55 -4.79
CA LYS A 59 3.30 4.40 -4.06
C LYS A 59 2.44 5.18 -5.03
N ILE A 60 1.15 5.23 -4.76
CA ILE A 60 0.16 6.01 -5.50
C ILE A 60 -0.44 7.01 -4.55
N LYS A 61 -0.27 8.30 -4.83
CA LYS A 61 -0.73 9.39 -3.96
C LYS A 61 -2.10 9.88 -4.38
N ASN A 62 -2.85 10.37 -3.39
CA ASN A 62 -4.09 11.14 -3.59
C ASN A 62 -5.23 10.40 -4.31
N VAL A 63 -5.35 9.08 -4.18
CA VAL A 63 -6.41 8.31 -4.88
C VAL A 63 -7.78 8.62 -4.26
N ASN A 64 -8.65 9.30 -5.00
CA ASN A 64 -10.04 9.54 -4.57
C ASN A 64 -10.89 8.27 -4.64
N ILE A 65 -11.89 8.15 -3.77
CA ILE A 65 -12.86 7.04 -3.80
C ILE A 65 -13.50 6.84 -5.18
N LYS A 66 -13.80 7.91 -5.91
CA LYS A 66 -14.41 7.86 -7.26
C LYS A 66 -13.44 7.36 -8.34
N GLN A 67 -12.13 7.44 -8.09
CA GLN A 67 -11.08 7.04 -9.02
C GLN A 67 -10.61 5.60 -8.80
N ILE A 68 -11.06 4.92 -7.72
CA ILE A 68 -10.65 3.55 -7.38
C ILE A 68 -10.79 2.61 -8.58
N GLU A 69 -11.92 2.66 -9.30
CA GLU A 69 -12.15 1.76 -10.43
C GLU A 69 -11.14 1.99 -11.56
N GLN A 70 -10.90 3.24 -11.94
CA GLN A 70 -9.93 3.60 -12.96
C GLN A 70 -8.53 3.12 -12.56
N VAL A 71 -8.13 3.37 -11.31
CA VAL A 71 -6.82 2.99 -10.79
C VAL A 71 -6.65 1.47 -10.85
N ILE A 72 -7.65 0.69 -10.41
CA ILE A 72 -7.60 -0.77 -10.48
C ILE A 72 -7.54 -1.26 -11.93
N GLN A 73 -8.34 -0.68 -12.82
CA GLN A 73 -8.37 -1.04 -14.24
C GLN A 73 -6.98 -0.84 -14.89
N THR A 74 -6.39 0.35 -14.73
CA THR A 74 -5.08 0.66 -15.29
C THR A 74 -3.97 -0.24 -14.73
N LEU A 75 -3.96 -0.45 -13.41
CA LEU A 75 -2.89 -1.18 -12.72
C LEU A 75 -2.92 -2.69 -12.87
N PHE A 76 -4.11 -3.28 -12.70
CA PHE A 76 -4.24 -4.73 -12.55
C PHE A 76 -4.84 -5.41 -13.78
N VAL A 77 -5.46 -4.64 -14.69
CA VAL A 77 -6.11 -5.20 -15.88
C VAL A 77 -5.38 -4.77 -17.16
N ASP A 78 -5.23 -3.47 -17.40
CA ASP A 78 -4.71 -2.95 -18.68
C ASP A 78 -3.19 -3.11 -18.78
N ASP A 79 -2.44 -2.69 -17.75
CA ASP A 79 -0.98 -2.77 -17.74
C ASP A 79 -0.44 -3.56 -16.53
N GLN A 80 -0.56 -4.89 -16.64
CA GLN A 80 0.01 -5.79 -15.65
C GLN A 80 1.55 -5.84 -15.66
N SER A 81 2.24 -5.13 -16.56
CA SER A 81 3.70 -5.17 -16.64
C SER A 81 4.36 -4.46 -15.46
N VAL A 82 3.63 -3.55 -14.82
CA VAL A 82 4.05 -2.71 -13.70
C VAL A 82 4.13 -3.49 -12.38
N ILE A 83 3.23 -4.46 -12.17
CA ILE A 83 2.99 -5.19 -10.90
C ILE A 83 3.56 -6.63 -10.97
N LYS A 84 4.33 -6.92 -12.02
CA LYS A 84 5.04 -8.19 -12.14
C LYS A 84 6.47 -7.98 -11.68
N ILE A 85 6.77 -8.35 -10.44
CA ILE A 85 8.11 -8.82 -10.07
C ILE A 85 8.35 -10.08 -10.90
N LYS A 86 8.98 -9.88 -12.07
CA LYS A 86 9.11 -10.89 -13.13
C LYS A 86 10.13 -11.98 -12.79
N ASP A 87 11.04 -11.74 -11.86
CA ASP A 87 12.17 -12.64 -11.69
C ASP A 87 12.62 -12.78 -10.23
N LYS A 88 12.39 -13.95 -9.63
CA LYS A 88 12.84 -14.24 -8.26
C LYS A 88 14.36 -14.38 -8.15
N THR A 89 15.09 -14.37 -9.26
CA THR A 89 16.56 -14.54 -9.29
C THR A 89 17.31 -13.21 -9.26
N LYS A 90 16.62 -12.08 -9.51
CA LYS A 90 17.21 -10.74 -9.50
C LYS A 90 17.00 -10.05 -8.17
N THR A 91 17.98 -9.25 -7.73
CA THR A 91 17.83 -8.36 -6.57
C THR A 91 16.73 -7.33 -6.83
N ILE A 92 16.14 -6.77 -5.77
CA ILE A 92 15.08 -5.75 -5.91
C ILE A 92 15.59 -4.56 -6.74
N ASP A 93 16.83 -4.14 -6.53
CA ASP A 93 17.46 -3.03 -7.26
C ASP A 93 17.63 -3.30 -8.76
N GLU A 94 17.91 -4.55 -9.15
CA GLU A 94 18.02 -4.96 -10.56
C GLU A 94 16.66 -4.96 -11.25
N GLN A 95 15.60 -5.35 -10.54
CA GLN A 95 14.24 -5.38 -11.11
C GLN A 95 13.65 -3.98 -11.25
N LEU A 96 13.92 -3.09 -10.30
CA LEU A 96 13.47 -1.69 -10.36
C LEU A 96 14.11 -0.93 -11.53
N LYS A 97 15.36 -1.24 -11.89
CA LYS A 97 16.06 -0.64 -13.04
C LYS A 97 15.48 -1.09 -14.39
N GLU A 98 14.86 -2.25 -14.46
CA GLU A 98 14.29 -2.81 -15.71
C GLU A 98 12.86 -2.32 -15.98
N SER A 99 12.13 -1.83 -14.97
CA SER A 99 10.77 -1.30 -15.12
C SER A 99 10.73 0.23 -14.99
N ASN A 100 11.22 0.94 -16.00
CA ASN A 100 11.12 2.42 -16.02
C ASN A 100 9.70 2.93 -16.31
N ASN A 101 8.78 2.07 -16.73
CA ASN A 101 7.42 2.47 -17.06
C ASN A 101 6.56 2.44 -15.79
N LEU A 102 6.19 3.62 -15.30
CA LEU A 102 5.15 3.78 -14.31
C LEU A 102 3.82 4.07 -15.02
N PRO A 103 2.71 3.56 -14.49
CA PRO A 103 1.39 3.87 -15.01
C PRO A 103 1.16 5.37 -14.84
N THR A 104 0.68 6.00 -15.90
CA THR A 104 0.27 7.40 -15.88
C THR A 104 -1.23 7.45 -15.58
N PHE A 105 -1.60 8.26 -14.60
CA PHE A 105 -2.99 8.51 -14.24
C PHE A 105 -3.37 9.95 -14.63
N ASP A 106 -4.58 10.37 -14.30
CA ASP A 106 -4.92 11.80 -14.37
C ASP A 106 -3.98 12.66 -13.50
N ASP A 107 -3.93 13.96 -13.77
CA ASP A 107 -3.00 14.89 -13.13
C ASP A 107 -3.12 14.95 -11.59
N SER A 108 -4.21 14.44 -11.01
CA SER A 108 -4.44 14.44 -9.56
C SER A 108 -3.82 13.23 -8.83
N ILE A 109 -3.54 12.16 -9.56
CA ILE A 109 -2.96 10.92 -9.01
C ILE A 109 -1.49 10.83 -9.40
N HIS A 110 -0.61 10.77 -8.40
CA HIS A 110 0.83 10.65 -8.62
C HIS A 110 1.33 9.26 -8.29
N CYS A 111 1.99 8.62 -9.23
CA CYS A 111 2.63 7.31 -9.06
C CYS A 111 4.14 7.49 -8.94
N GLU A 112 4.75 6.88 -7.93
CA GLU A 112 6.20 6.88 -7.74
C GLU A 112 6.73 5.51 -7.33
N ARG A 113 7.98 5.21 -7.70
CA ARG A 113 8.71 4.07 -7.16
C ARG A 113 9.26 4.44 -5.80
N LEU A 114 9.06 3.53 -4.86
CA LEU A 114 9.70 3.58 -3.56
C LEU A 114 11.11 3.03 -3.72
N HIS A 115 12.05 3.64 -3.01
CA HIS A 115 13.45 3.20 -2.97
C HIS A 115 13.85 2.84 -1.55
N GLY A 116 14.97 2.13 -1.42
CA GLY A 116 15.50 1.71 -0.13
C GLY A 116 14.76 0.51 0.49
N THR A 117 15.01 0.32 1.78
CA THR A 117 14.44 -0.78 2.57
C THR A 117 13.18 -0.32 3.28
N TRP A 118 12.07 -1.02 3.04
CA TRP A 118 10.78 -0.74 3.67
C TRP A 118 10.42 -1.81 4.71
N LEU A 119 10.26 -1.37 5.95
CA LEU A 119 9.81 -2.21 7.06
C LEU A 119 8.30 -2.05 7.25
N LEU A 120 7.55 -3.11 7.01
CA LEU A 120 6.10 -3.14 7.23
C LEU A 120 5.85 -3.73 8.63
N VAL A 121 5.23 -2.95 9.52
CA VAL A 121 5.00 -3.38 10.91
C VAL A 121 3.50 -3.43 11.20
N CYS A 122 3.00 -4.63 11.53
CA CYS A 122 1.62 -4.82 11.94
C CYS A 122 1.36 -4.18 13.31
N CYS A 123 0.44 -3.22 13.38
CA CYS A 123 0.09 -2.47 14.60
C CYS A 123 -1.40 -2.58 14.98
N HIS A 124 -2.14 -3.57 14.46
CA HIS A 124 -3.59 -3.63 14.65
C HIS A 124 -3.98 -4.41 15.90
N TYR A 125 -4.43 -3.66 16.91
CA TYR A 125 -4.78 -4.21 18.22
C TYR A 125 -6.00 -5.14 18.19
N GLN A 126 -7.07 -4.78 17.46
CA GLN A 126 -8.33 -5.53 17.45
C GLN A 126 -8.17 -6.98 16.94
N ARG A 127 -7.20 -7.20 16.06
CA ARG A 127 -6.95 -8.51 15.46
C ARG A 127 -5.98 -9.35 16.26
N ASP A 128 -4.89 -8.74 16.71
CA ASP A 128 -3.91 -9.38 17.59
C ASP A 128 -3.38 -8.31 18.56
N ILE A 129 -3.75 -8.47 19.83
CA ILE A 129 -3.32 -7.59 20.92
C ILE A 129 -1.79 -7.43 20.95
N ARG A 130 -1.04 -8.49 20.59
CA ARG A 130 0.42 -8.45 20.56
C ARG A 130 0.90 -7.53 19.44
N CYS A 131 0.28 -7.56 18.26
CA CYS A 131 0.61 -6.62 17.19
C CYS A 131 0.27 -5.18 17.59
N GLY A 132 -0.88 -4.95 18.23
CA GLY A 132 -1.27 -3.61 18.69
C GLY A 132 -0.31 -3.02 19.73
N VAL A 133 0.23 -3.84 20.63
CA VAL A 133 1.14 -3.39 21.69
C VAL A 133 2.61 -3.42 21.22
N ILE A 134 3.11 -4.60 20.82
CA ILE A 134 4.51 -4.80 20.45
C ILE A 134 4.83 -4.09 19.14
N GLY A 135 3.89 -4.07 18.18
CA GLY A 135 4.11 -3.41 16.89
C GLY A 135 4.34 -1.90 17.04
N LEU A 136 3.64 -1.24 17.97
CA LEU A 136 3.88 0.18 18.25
C LEU A 136 5.25 0.42 18.90
N ILE A 137 5.62 -0.39 19.90
CA ILE A 137 6.94 -0.32 20.55
C ILE A 137 8.05 -0.54 19.51
N LEU A 138 7.87 -1.51 18.61
CA LEU A 138 8.84 -1.82 17.57
C LEU A 138 9.02 -0.64 16.59
N VAL A 139 7.93 0.02 16.19
CA VAL A 139 8.03 1.20 15.33
C VAL A 139 8.78 2.34 16.01
N ASP A 140 8.53 2.58 17.30
CA ASP A 140 9.23 3.61 18.05
C ASP A 140 10.73 3.30 18.18
N GLU A 141 11.11 2.03 18.33
CA GLU A 141 12.51 1.61 18.35
C GLU A 141 13.17 1.66 16.97
N ILE A 142 12.44 1.34 15.89
CA ILE A 142 12.92 1.49 14.52
C ILE A 142 13.22 2.97 14.24
N ASP A 143 12.30 3.88 14.55
CA ASP A 143 12.47 5.32 14.32
C ASP A 143 13.71 5.86 15.05
N LYS A 144 13.85 5.55 16.35
CA LYS A 144 15.05 5.91 17.13
C LYS A 144 16.33 5.35 16.52
N TYR A 145 16.32 4.08 16.11
CA TYR A 145 17.50 3.44 15.54
C TYR A 145 17.90 4.06 14.20
N VAL A 146 16.92 4.28 13.31
CA VAL A 146 17.14 4.91 12.00
C VAL A 146 17.66 6.32 12.17
N GLY A 147 17.08 7.12 13.06
CA GLY A 147 17.57 8.46 13.38
C GLY A 147 18.98 8.45 13.96
N LYS A 148 19.26 7.58 14.95
CA LYS A 148 20.59 7.46 15.57
C LYS A 148 21.68 7.04 14.58
N LYS A 149 21.33 6.25 13.56
CA LYS A 149 22.26 5.75 12.54
C LYS A 149 22.28 6.59 11.27
N ASN A 150 21.50 7.67 11.20
CA ASN A 150 21.33 8.50 10.00
C ASN A 150 20.95 7.65 8.76
N LEU A 151 20.01 6.72 8.93
CA LEU A 151 19.57 5.80 7.86
C LEU A 151 18.28 6.26 7.15
N SER A 152 17.76 7.43 7.48
CA SER A 152 16.45 7.91 7.02
C SER A 152 16.30 8.03 5.50
N ASP A 153 17.42 8.16 4.78
CA ASP A 153 17.43 8.24 3.32
C ASP A 153 17.23 6.87 2.64
N ASN A 154 17.46 5.77 3.38
CA ASN A 154 17.47 4.41 2.81
C ASN A 154 16.60 3.41 3.59
N VAL A 155 16.15 3.74 4.80
CA VAL A 155 15.31 2.86 5.62
C VAL A 155 14.03 3.60 5.99
N HIS A 156 12.91 3.03 5.56
CA HIS A 156 11.58 3.56 5.76
C HIS A 156 10.72 2.52 6.47
N TRP A 157 9.63 2.95 7.11
CA TRP A 157 8.70 2.05 7.77
C TRP A 157 7.26 2.52 7.67
N LEU A 158 6.33 1.56 7.72
CA LEU A 158 4.89 1.82 7.72
C LEU A 158 4.19 1.00 8.80
N LYS A 159 3.26 1.65 9.50
CA LYS A 159 2.28 0.97 10.36
C LYS A 159 1.19 0.38 9.47
N ILE A 160 0.98 -0.93 9.56
CA ILE A 160 0.01 -1.66 8.73
C ILE A 160 -0.94 -2.49 9.58
N SER A 161 -2.09 -2.85 9.00
CA SER A 161 -3.15 -3.52 9.75
C SER A 161 -2.85 -5.01 9.97
N HIS A 162 -2.28 -5.70 8.99
CA HIS A 162 -1.85 -7.10 9.15
C HIS A 162 -0.93 -7.58 8.04
N ILE A 163 0.05 -8.43 8.38
CA ILE A 163 0.85 -9.23 7.42
C ILE A 163 0.43 -10.69 7.57
N GLY A 164 -0.22 -11.27 6.58
CA GLY A 164 -0.59 -12.69 6.60
C GLY A 164 -1.37 -13.13 5.36
N GLY A 165 -1.28 -14.40 4.98
CA GLY A 165 -2.03 -15.00 3.86
C GLY A 165 -3.17 -15.92 4.31
N GLY A 166 -3.65 -15.76 5.55
CA GLY A 166 -4.65 -16.63 6.16
C GLY A 166 -5.94 -15.89 6.48
N GLY A 167 -7.05 -16.37 5.92
CA GLY A 167 -8.42 -16.12 6.38
C GLY A 167 -8.99 -14.72 6.17
N ARG A 168 -8.33 -13.68 6.69
CA ARG A 168 -8.87 -12.31 6.78
C ARG A 168 -7.80 -11.22 6.83
N ALA A 169 -6.57 -11.47 6.39
CA ALA A 169 -5.51 -10.44 6.35
C ALA A 169 -5.89 -9.30 5.39
N GLY A 170 -5.51 -8.05 5.69
CA GLY A 170 -6.00 -6.81 5.04
C GLY A 170 -6.48 -6.97 3.59
N ASN A 171 -7.73 -6.57 3.32
CA ASN A 171 -8.44 -6.62 2.03
C ASN A 171 -8.03 -7.75 1.07
N SER A 172 -7.71 -8.93 1.60
CA SER A 172 -7.47 -10.10 0.79
C SER A 172 -8.83 -10.60 0.36
N CYS A 173 -9.23 -10.29 -0.88
CA CYS A 173 -10.34 -11.00 -1.51
C CYS A 173 -10.01 -12.50 -1.48
N LYS A 174 -10.75 -13.27 -0.70
CA LYS A 174 -10.87 -14.71 -0.94
C LYS A 174 -11.78 -14.95 -2.14
#